data_AF-A0A2A2GAF1-F1
#
_entry.id   AF-A0A2A2GAF1-F1
#
_cell.length_a   1.000
_cell.length_b   1.000
_cell.length_c   1.000
_cell.angle_alpha   90.00
_cell.angle_beta   90.00
_cell.angle_gamma   90.00
#
_symmetry.space_group_name_H-M   'P 1'
#
loop_
_entity.id
_entity.type
_entity.pdbx_description
1 polymer ?
#
loop_
_entity_poly.entity_id
_entity_poly.type
_entity_poly.pdbx_seq_one_letter_code
_entity_poly.pdbx_strand_id
1 'polypeptide(L)'
;MEKPNSFYINDTWFINRISVQSRFLIIICICFFSLVLASCGGDGNSTGPAPDQDPDPDPDRKVSFSQDISPIFQASCAGSGCHDSGTQESGVNLNSYDDAMNSVGTQYEEKVINPGNPDESPLVDKIEPDPQEGQRMPYQRDPLSQANIDSIRAWIEDGAPDN
;
A
#
# COMPACT_ATOMS: atom_id res chain seq x y z
N MET A 1 28.75 65.77 -38.66
CA MET A 1 27.42 65.59 -38.05
C MET A 1 26.84 64.34 -38.68
N GLU A 2 26.45 63.25 -38.01
CA GLU A 2 26.27 62.89 -36.60
C GLU A 2 26.70 61.41 -36.44
N LYS A 3 27.17 61.03 -35.25
CA LYS A 3 27.17 59.64 -34.74
C LYS A 3 25.80 59.40 -34.04
N PRO A 4 25.51 58.23 -33.41
CA PRO A 4 25.87 56.83 -33.64
C PRO A 4 24.57 55.96 -33.74
N ASN A 5 24.56 54.63 -33.89
CA ASN A 5 24.53 53.69 -32.76
C ASN A 5 24.50 52.23 -33.21
N SER A 6 25.53 51.52 -32.78
CA SER A 6 25.65 50.07 -32.70
C SER A 6 24.48 49.46 -31.91
N PHE A 7 23.80 48.47 -32.50
CA PHE A 7 22.89 47.59 -31.77
C PHE A 7 23.66 46.33 -31.36
N TYR A 8 24.29 46.39 -30.19
CA TYR A 8 24.72 45.22 -29.43
C TYR A 8 23.47 44.62 -28.77
N ILE A 9 23.00 43.46 -29.22
CA ILE A 9 22.15 42.61 -28.36
C ILE A 9 23.07 41.57 -27.73
N ASN A 10 23.23 41.72 -26.42
CA ASN A 10 23.97 40.84 -25.55
C ASN A 10 22.99 39.75 -25.07
N ASP A 11 23.12 38.53 -25.58
CA ASP A 11 22.33 37.38 -25.11
C ASP A 11 22.86 36.86 -23.77
N THR A 12 22.47 37.49 -22.67
CA THR A 12 22.81 37.04 -21.31
C THR A 12 21.69 36.24 -20.63
N TRP A 13 20.70 35.77 -21.38
CA TRP A 13 19.53 35.08 -20.80
C TRP A 13 19.75 33.59 -20.49
N PHE A 14 20.85 32.97 -20.96
CA PHE A 14 21.10 31.53 -20.76
C PHE A 14 21.96 31.15 -19.54
N ILE A 15 22.61 32.09 -18.85
CA ILE A 15 23.58 31.74 -17.77
C ILE A 15 22.99 31.85 -16.35
N ASN A 16 21.76 32.35 -16.17
CA ASN A 16 21.25 32.68 -14.82
C ASN A 16 20.12 31.77 -14.27
N ARG A 17 20.04 30.49 -14.65
CA ARG A 17 19.11 29.52 -14.01
C ARG A 17 19.77 28.29 -13.36
N ILE A 18 21.11 28.20 -13.37
CA ILE A 18 21.85 27.05 -12.81
C ILE A 18 22.42 27.34 -11.40
N SER A 19 22.32 28.57 -10.88
CA SER A 19 22.98 28.98 -9.61
C SER A 19 22.09 29.01 -8.35
N VAL A 20 20.91 28.36 -8.33
CA VAL A 20 20.02 28.35 -7.14
C VAL A 20 19.88 26.97 -6.49
N GLN A 21 20.17 25.89 -7.22
CA GLN A 21 20.01 24.50 -6.71
C GLN A 21 21.20 23.98 -5.88
N SER A 22 22.27 24.77 -5.72
CA SER A 22 23.53 24.31 -5.09
C SER A 22 23.94 25.12 -3.85
N ARG A 23 23.07 26.01 -3.35
CA ARG A 23 23.32 26.80 -2.11
C ARG A 23 22.35 26.52 -0.97
N PHE A 24 21.31 25.72 -1.22
CA PHE A 24 20.39 25.25 -0.17
C PHE A 24 20.89 23.99 0.56
N LEU A 25 21.87 23.27 0.00
CA LEU A 25 22.40 22.03 0.56
C LEU A 25 23.58 22.18 1.55
N ILE A 26 24.05 23.40 1.83
CA ILE A 26 25.22 23.60 2.71
C ILE A 26 24.90 24.38 4.01
N ILE A 27 23.73 25.03 4.13
CA ILE A 27 23.42 25.90 5.29
C ILE A 27 22.47 25.25 6.33
N ILE A 28 21.83 24.12 6.06
CA ILE A 28 21.04 23.39 7.08
C ILE A 28 21.84 22.25 7.74
N CYS A 29 23.10 22.03 7.33
CA CYS A 29 24.05 21.17 8.06
C CYS A 29 24.71 21.85 9.28
N ILE A 30 24.48 23.16 9.53
CA ILE A 30 25.19 23.92 10.58
C ILE A 30 24.28 24.28 11.79
N CYS A 31 23.00 23.91 11.77
CA CYS A 31 22.14 23.98 12.96
C CYS A 31 22.15 22.68 13.80
N PHE A 32 22.92 21.67 13.39
CA PHE A 32 22.99 20.36 14.02
C PHE A 32 24.14 20.18 15.03
N PHE A 33 24.90 21.24 15.35
CA PHE A 33 26.11 21.09 16.19
C PHE A 33 26.29 22.15 17.28
N SER A 34 25.27 22.46 18.10
CA SER A 34 25.45 23.03 19.45
C SER A 34 24.11 23.25 20.16
N LEU A 35 23.64 22.25 20.91
CA LEU A 35 23.23 22.46 22.31
C LEU A 35 22.96 21.10 22.97
N VAL A 36 24.03 20.46 23.42
CA VAL A 36 23.97 19.42 24.43
C VAL A 36 23.90 20.15 25.77
N LEU A 37 22.75 20.13 26.44
CA LEU A 37 22.67 20.35 27.88
C LEU A 37 21.73 19.32 28.51
N ALA A 38 22.30 18.62 29.48
CA ALA A 38 21.72 17.58 30.27
C ALA A 38 20.47 18.06 31.04
N SER A 39 19.40 17.26 30.97
CA SER A 39 18.39 17.22 32.02
C SER A 39 18.16 15.75 32.38
N CYS A 40 18.80 15.35 33.46
CA CYS A 40 18.49 14.16 34.21
C CYS A 40 17.54 14.57 35.35
N GLY A 41 16.38 13.90 35.46
CA GLY A 41 15.48 14.04 36.61
C GLY A 41 14.03 13.74 36.28
N GLY A 42 13.61 12.49 36.43
CA GLY A 42 12.22 12.08 36.29
C GLY A 42 12.02 10.57 36.41
N ASP A 43 12.32 10.00 37.59
CA ASP A 43 11.93 8.64 37.97
C ASP A 43 10.40 8.55 38.05
N GLY A 44 9.78 8.09 36.97
CA GLY A 44 8.38 7.65 36.91
C GLY A 44 8.32 6.16 36.75
N ASN A 45 8.40 5.43 37.87
CA ASN A 45 8.15 4.00 37.96
C ASN A 45 6.70 3.70 37.54
N SER A 46 6.49 3.47 36.24
CA SER A 46 5.32 2.81 35.69
C SER A 46 5.72 1.39 35.30
N THR A 47 5.92 0.52 36.29
CA THR A 47 5.80 -0.93 36.10
C THR A 47 4.31 -1.25 35.87
N GLY A 48 3.78 -0.82 34.74
CA GLY A 48 2.68 -1.54 34.12
C GLY A 48 3.27 -2.82 33.53
N PRO A 49 2.55 -3.96 33.58
CA PRO A 49 2.97 -5.09 32.78
C PRO A 49 3.11 -4.61 31.33
N ALA A 50 4.27 -4.87 30.74
CA ALA A 50 4.40 -4.75 29.30
C ALA A 50 3.23 -5.53 28.66
N PRO A 51 2.64 -5.06 27.55
CA PRO A 51 1.84 -5.93 26.71
C PRO A 51 2.80 -6.88 25.98
N ASP A 52 3.50 -7.72 26.74
CA ASP A 52 4.06 -8.97 26.26
C ASP A 52 2.94 -9.97 26.40
N GLN A 53 2.11 -10.12 25.37
CA GLN A 53 1.51 -11.37 24.90
C GLN A 53 1.12 -11.15 23.45
N ASP A 54 1.97 -11.57 22.51
CA ASP A 54 1.44 -12.13 21.28
C ASP A 54 0.88 -13.49 21.72
N PRO A 55 -0.45 -13.64 21.88
CA PRO A 55 -1.00 -14.94 22.22
C PRO A 55 -0.58 -15.92 21.13
N ASP A 56 -0.12 -17.11 21.52
CA ASP A 56 0.01 -18.24 20.61
C ASP A 56 -1.27 -18.29 19.75
N PRO A 57 -1.18 -18.26 18.40
CA PRO A 57 -2.36 -18.22 17.56
C PRO A 57 -3.30 -19.35 17.95
N ASP A 58 -4.44 -18.97 18.52
CA ASP A 58 -5.46 -19.91 18.94
C ASP A 58 -5.87 -20.74 17.71
N PRO A 59 -5.59 -22.06 17.70
CA PRO A 59 -5.87 -22.90 16.54
C PRO A 59 -7.37 -22.99 16.23
N ASP A 60 -8.23 -22.63 17.19
CA ASP A 60 -9.69 -22.61 17.04
C ASP A 60 -10.22 -21.23 16.62
N ARG A 61 -9.35 -20.21 16.51
CA ARG A 61 -9.76 -18.87 16.08
C ARG A 61 -10.16 -18.87 14.61
N LYS A 62 -11.39 -18.46 14.36
CA LYS A 62 -11.91 -18.21 13.01
C LYS A 62 -11.26 -16.97 12.39
N VAL A 63 -10.96 -17.06 11.09
CA VAL A 63 -10.45 -15.92 10.32
C VAL A 63 -11.52 -14.82 10.30
N SER A 64 -11.10 -13.59 10.60
CA SER A 64 -11.93 -12.39 10.63
C SER A 64 -11.72 -11.57 9.37
N PHE A 65 -12.81 -11.14 8.72
CA PHE A 65 -12.67 -10.21 7.60
C PHE A 65 -11.99 -8.92 8.04
N SER A 66 -12.46 -8.31 9.13
CA SER A 66 -11.99 -7.00 9.57
C SER A 66 -10.54 -7.01 10.06
N GLN A 67 -10.11 -8.09 10.72
CA GLN A 67 -8.79 -8.20 11.36
C GLN A 67 -7.73 -8.86 10.48
N ASP A 68 -8.12 -9.84 9.65
CA ASP A 68 -7.16 -10.65 8.89
C ASP A 68 -7.21 -10.35 7.39
N ILE A 69 -8.40 -10.30 6.78
CA ILE A 69 -8.53 -10.21 5.32
C ILE A 69 -8.46 -8.79 4.79
N SER A 70 -9.18 -7.86 5.42
CA SER A 70 -9.21 -6.46 5.03
C SER A 70 -7.79 -5.86 5.00
N PRO A 71 -6.91 -6.05 6.00
CA PRO A 71 -5.53 -5.58 5.91
C PRO A 71 -4.75 -6.14 4.71
N ILE A 72 -4.96 -7.40 4.35
CA ILE A 72 -4.33 -8.01 3.17
C ILE A 72 -4.82 -7.33 1.89
N PHE A 73 -6.14 -7.13 1.76
CA PHE A 73 -6.74 -6.46 0.60
C PHE A 73 -6.24 -5.01 0.48
N GLN A 74 -6.20 -4.26 1.59
CA GLN A 74 -5.74 -2.87 1.58
C GLN A 74 -4.25 -2.74 1.24
N ALA A 75 -3.42 -3.65 1.75
CA ALA A 75 -1.98 -3.61 1.52
C ALA A 75 -1.60 -4.04 0.09
N SER A 76 -2.31 -5.01 -0.48
CA SER A 76 -1.85 -5.72 -1.68
C SER A 76 -2.73 -5.53 -2.92
N CYS A 77 -4.01 -5.15 -2.74
CA CYS A 77 -5.02 -5.24 -3.80
C CYS A 77 -5.73 -3.90 -4.07
N ALA A 78 -6.29 -3.28 -3.03
CA ALA A 78 -7.11 -2.06 -3.10
C ALA A 78 -6.27 -0.77 -3.21
N GLY A 79 -5.13 -0.84 -3.89
CA GLY A 79 -4.31 0.32 -4.21
C GLY A 79 -4.92 1.17 -5.33
N SER A 80 -4.58 2.46 -5.35
CA SER A 80 -5.07 3.38 -6.38
C SER A 80 -4.72 2.93 -7.79
N GLY A 81 -5.69 2.94 -8.70
CA GLY A 81 -5.53 2.45 -10.07
C GLY A 81 -5.64 0.92 -10.21
N CYS A 82 -5.98 0.20 -9.13
CA CYS A 82 -6.15 -1.25 -9.13
C CYS A 82 -7.59 -1.60 -8.70
N HIS A 83 -7.75 -2.36 -7.61
CA HIS A 83 -9.05 -2.82 -7.13
C HIS A 83 -9.61 -1.93 -6.01
N ASP A 84 -9.39 -0.62 -6.13
CA ASP A 84 -9.94 0.38 -5.22
C ASP A 84 -11.38 0.77 -5.62
N SER A 85 -12.04 1.57 -4.79
CA SER A 85 -13.42 2.00 -5.02
C SER A 85 -13.60 2.90 -6.24
N GLY A 86 -12.54 3.59 -6.69
CA GLY A 86 -12.59 4.49 -7.84
C GLY A 86 -12.33 3.80 -9.18
N THR A 87 -11.29 2.97 -9.25
CA THR A 87 -10.83 2.35 -10.50
C THR A 87 -11.56 1.05 -10.78
N GLN A 88 -11.70 0.20 -9.75
CA GLN A 88 -12.33 -1.11 -9.84
C GLN A 88 -11.84 -1.92 -11.04
N GLU A 89 -10.52 -2.06 -11.17
CA GLU A 89 -9.88 -2.69 -12.33
C GLU A 89 -10.52 -4.06 -12.62
N SER A 90 -10.88 -4.29 -13.89
CA SER A 90 -11.63 -5.49 -14.33
C SER A 90 -12.95 -5.75 -13.58
N GLY A 91 -13.62 -4.68 -13.11
CA GLY A 91 -14.92 -4.76 -12.42
C GLY A 91 -14.83 -5.19 -10.95
N VAL A 92 -13.64 -5.17 -10.35
CA VAL A 92 -13.39 -5.70 -9.01
C VAL A 92 -13.03 -4.58 -8.04
N ASN A 93 -13.78 -4.47 -6.96
CA ASN A 93 -13.56 -3.54 -5.85
C ASN A 93 -13.33 -4.34 -4.54
N LEU A 94 -12.16 -4.19 -3.93
CA LEU A 94 -11.78 -4.88 -2.70
C LEU A 94 -11.63 -3.91 -1.50
N ASN A 95 -12.21 -2.71 -1.62
CA ASN A 95 -12.06 -1.66 -0.61
C ASN A 95 -12.89 -1.91 0.66
N SER A 96 -13.99 -2.65 0.56
CA SER A 96 -14.86 -3.00 1.69
C SER A 96 -15.40 -4.42 1.56
N TYR A 97 -15.99 -4.95 2.63
CA TYR A 97 -16.62 -6.27 2.62
C TYR A 97 -17.71 -6.35 1.54
N ASP A 98 -18.68 -5.43 1.59
CA ASP A 98 -19.81 -5.42 0.66
C ASP A 98 -19.34 -5.27 -0.79
N ASP A 99 -18.33 -4.43 -1.04
CA ASP A 99 -17.75 -4.26 -2.38
C ASP A 99 -17.12 -5.57 -2.88
N ALA A 100 -16.32 -6.23 -2.04
CA ALA A 100 -15.65 -7.48 -2.40
C ALA A 100 -16.67 -8.58 -2.70
N MET A 101 -17.70 -8.71 -1.86
CA MET A 101 -18.74 -9.73 -1.98
C MET A 101 -19.72 -9.52 -3.15
N ASN A 102 -19.82 -8.28 -3.64
CA ASN A 102 -20.67 -7.91 -4.79
C ASN A 102 -19.88 -7.76 -6.11
N SER A 103 -18.55 -7.81 -6.06
CA SER A 103 -17.71 -7.68 -7.25
C SER A 103 -17.91 -8.85 -8.20
N VAL A 104 -18.06 -8.54 -9.48
CA VAL A 104 -18.13 -9.50 -10.60
C VAL A 104 -16.95 -9.21 -11.52
N GLY A 105 -16.01 -10.14 -11.58
CA GLY A 105 -14.77 -9.98 -12.34
C GLY A 105 -15.03 -10.16 -13.83
N THR A 106 -14.67 -9.19 -14.66
CA THR A 106 -14.93 -9.27 -16.10
C THR A 106 -14.11 -10.33 -16.83
N GLN A 107 -13.05 -10.86 -16.21
CA GLN A 107 -12.21 -11.92 -16.79
C GLN A 107 -12.88 -13.31 -16.68
N TYR A 108 -13.55 -13.60 -15.57
CA TYR A 108 -14.24 -14.87 -15.33
C TYR A 108 -15.76 -14.78 -15.55
N GLU A 109 -16.28 -13.55 -15.70
CA GLU A 109 -17.71 -13.27 -15.89
C GLU A 109 -18.61 -13.76 -14.73
N GLU A 110 -18.05 -13.86 -13.53
CA GLU A 110 -18.73 -14.33 -12.32
C GLU A 110 -18.30 -13.56 -11.07
N LYS A 111 -18.88 -13.92 -9.91
CA LYS A 111 -18.49 -13.34 -8.62
C LYS A 111 -17.03 -13.63 -8.32
N VAL A 112 -16.33 -12.62 -7.81
CA VAL A 112 -14.90 -12.76 -7.47
C VAL A 112 -14.69 -13.68 -6.27
N ILE A 113 -15.66 -13.73 -5.35
CA ILE A 113 -15.65 -14.57 -4.16
C ILE A 113 -16.89 -15.47 -4.19
N ASN A 114 -16.67 -16.78 -4.10
CA ASN A 114 -17.70 -17.81 -4.01
C ASN A 114 -17.68 -18.41 -2.59
N PRO A 115 -18.51 -17.90 -1.65
CA PRO A 115 -18.52 -18.36 -0.26
C PRO A 115 -18.68 -19.87 -0.12
N GLY A 116 -17.82 -20.48 0.70
CA GLY A 116 -17.74 -21.92 0.93
C GLY A 116 -16.92 -22.67 -0.10
N ASN A 117 -16.55 -22.06 -1.23
CA ASN A 117 -15.85 -22.73 -2.33
C ASN A 117 -14.60 -21.92 -2.74
N PRO A 118 -13.48 -22.03 -1.99
CA PRO A 118 -12.26 -21.32 -2.33
C PRO A 118 -11.70 -21.74 -3.70
N ASP A 119 -11.75 -23.02 -4.05
CA ASP A 119 -11.24 -23.52 -5.33
C ASP A 119 -12.04 -23.05 -6.55
N GLU A 120 -13.31 -22.70 -6.35
CA GLU A 120 -14.17 -22.12 -7.39
C GLU A 120 -14.18 -20.59 -7.33
N SER A 121 -13.43 -19.95 -6.41
CA SER A 121 -13.41 -18.49 -6.29
C SER A 121 -12.33 -17.88 -7.20
N PRO A 122 -12.70 -17.02 -8.17
CA PRO A 122 -11.72 -16.32 -9.01
C PRO A 122 -10.65 -15.56 -8.22
N LEU A 123 -10.99 -15.02 -7.04
CA LEU A 123 -10.00 -14.39 -6.16
C LEU A 123 -8.82 -15.32 -5.85
N VAL A 124 -9.10 -16.58 -5.52
CA VAL A 124 -8.09 -17.57 -5.14
C VAL A 124 -7.25 -17.98 -6.35
N ASP A 125 -7.91 -18.29 -7.47
CA ASP A 125 -7.22 -18.59 -8.74
C ASP A 125 -6.25 -17.46 -9.12
N LYS A 126 -6.70 -16.20 -9.00
CA LYS A 126 -5.88 -15.03 -9.34
C LYS A 126 -4.68 -14.79 -8.44
N ILE A 127 -4.70 -15.20 -7.17
CA ILE A 127 -3.58 -14.98 -6.25
C ILE A 127 -2.59 -16.15 -6.22
N GLU A 128 -2.98 -17.30 -6.75
CA GLU A 128 -2.15 -18.49 -6.90
C GLU A 128 -1.28 -18.44 -8.18
N PRO A 129 -0.23 -19.28 -8.26
CA PRO A 129 0.58 -19.40 -9.48
C PRO A 129 -0.26 -19.87 -10.68
N ASP A 130 0.06 -19.34 -11.87
CA ASP A 130 -0.52 -19.77 -13.15
C ASP A 130 -2.07 -19.78 -13.19
N PRO A 131 -2.74 -18.63 -12.95
CA PRO A 131 -4.19 -18.54 -12.99
C PRO A 131 -4.75 -18.94 -14.36
N GLN A 132 -6.00 -19.39 -14.37
CA GLN A 132 -6.71 -19.77 -15.59
C GLN A 132 -6.89 -18.58 -16.53
N GLU A 133 -7.12 -17.39 -15.99
CA GLU A 133 -7.33 -16.16 -16.76
C GLU A 133 -6.29 -15.08 -16.44
N GLY A 134 -5.78 -14.45 -17.50
CA GLY A 134 -4.86 -13.32 -17.43
C GLY A 134 -3.56 -13.64 -16.68
N GLN A 135 -3.12 -12.71 -15.82
CA GLN A 135 -1.88 -12.85 -15.04
C GLN A 135 -2.15 -12.87 -13.54
N ARG A 136 -1.27 -13.54 -12.79
CA ARG A 136 -1.31 -13.64 -11.32
C ARG A 136 -1.29 -12.25 -10.66
N MET A 137 -2.13 -12.08 -9.65
CA MET A 137 -2.23 -10.91 -8.80
C MET A 137 -1.47 -11.10 -7.47
N PRO A 138 -0.84 -10.05 -6.91
CA PRO A 138 -0.83 -8.68 -7.42
C PRO A 138 0.06 -8.53 -8.68
N TYR A 139 -0.45 -7.82 -9.70
CA TYR A 139 0.22 -7.70 -11.00
C TYR A 139 1.55 -6.95 -10.90
N GLN A 140 2.59 -7.48 -11.54
CA GLN A 140 3.97 -6.95 -11.53
C GLN A 140 4.52 -6.66 -10.13
N ARG A 141 4.01 -7.38 -9.13
CA ARG A 141 4.43 -7.27 -7.73
C ARG A 141 4.75 -8.65 -7.19
N ASP A 142 5.43 -8.67 -6.05
CA ASP A 142 5.71 -9.91 -5.34
C ASP A 142 4.40 -10.66 -5.04
N PRO A 143 4.42 -12.00 -5.11
CA PRO A 143 3.25 -12.80 -4.74
C PRO A 143 2.92 -12.60 -3.26
N LEU A 144 1.66 -12.84 -2.93
CA LEU A 144 1.24 -12.96 -1.53
C LEU A 144 2.04 -14.09 -0.85
N SER A 145 2.28 -13.94 0.45
CA SER A 145 2.82 -15.04 1.24
C SER A 145 1.81 -16.19 1.26
N GLN A 146 2.32 -17.42 1.39
CA GLN A 146 1.45 -18.59 1.50
C GLN A 146 0.46 -18.45 2.66
N ALA A 147 0.92 -17.92 3.81
CA ALA A 147 0.05 -17.67 4.97
C ALA A 147 -1.11 -16.71 4.66
N ASN A 148 -0.90 -15.68 3.84
CA ASN A 148 -1.98 -14.77 3.45
C ASN A 148 -2.97 -15.43 2.48
N ILE A 149 -2.47 -16.25 1.56
CA ILE A 149 -3.31 -17.05 0.65
C ILE A 149 -4.15 -18.03 1.48
N ASP A 150 -3.54 -18.74 2.42
CA ASP A 150 -4.20 -19.69 3.29
C ASP A 150 -5.28 -19.02 4.15
N SER A 151 -5.01 -17.83 4.70
CA SER A 151 -6.03 -17.03 5.42
C SER A 151 -7.22 -16.66 4.54
N ILE A 152 -6.98 -16.20 3.31
CA ILE A 152 -8.06 -15.89 2.35
C ILE A 152 -8.86 -17.16 2.02
N ARG A 153 -8.19 -18.27 1.74
CA ARG A 153 -8.83 -19.55 1.43
C ARG A 153 -9.69 -20.02 2.60
N ALA A 154 -9.16 -20.02 3.82
CA ALA A 154 -9.88 -20.42 5.03
C ALA A 154 -11.08 -19.51 5.31
N TRP A 155 -10.93 -18.19 5.14
CA TRP A 155 -12.05 -17.26 5.27
C TRP A 155 -13.16 -17.53 4.26
N ILE A 156 -12.82 -17.79 2.99
CA ILE A 156 -13.80 -18.14 1.96
C ILE A 156 -14.46 -19.48 2.28
N GLU A 157 -13.68 -20.49 2.69
CA GLU A 157 -14.17 -21.82 3.09
C GLU A 157 -15.19 -21.72 4.24
N ASP A 158 -14.95 -20.83 5.21
CA ASP A 158 -15.87 -20.54 6.31
C ASP A 158 -17.13 -19.73 5.89
N GLY A 159 -17.33 -19.51 4.58
CA GLY A 159 -18.47 -18.80 4.03
C GLY A 159 -18.26 -17.29 3.91
N ALA A 160 -17.01 -16.83 3.96
CA ALA A 160 -16.61 -15.43 3.85
C ALA A 160 -17.40 -14.50 4.78
N PRO A 161 -17.44 -14.74 6.12
CA PRO A 161 -18.22 -13.91 7.04
C PRO A 161 -17.63 -12.51 7.22
N ASP A 162 -18.50 -11.52 7.52
CA ASP A 162 -18.12 -10.19 8.02
C ASP A 162 -18.11 -10.21 9.55
N ASN A 163 -16.94 -10.45 10.15
CA ASN A 163 -16.74 -10.70 11.58
C ASN A 163 -15.52 -9.98 12.18
#